data_AF-A0AAD4H1D2-F1
#
_entry.id   AF-A0AAD4H1D2-F1
#
_cell.length_a   1.000
_cell.length_b   1.000
_cell.length_c   1.000
_cell.angle_alpha   90.00
_cell.angle_beta   90.00
_cell.angle_gamma   90.00
#
_symmetry.space_group_name_H-M   'P 1'
#
loop_
_entity.id
_entity.type
_entity.pdbx_description
1 polymer ?
#
loop_
_entity_poly.entity_id
_entity_poly.type
_entity_poly.pdbx_seq_one_letter_code
_entity_poly.pdbx_strand_id
1 'polypeptide(L)'
;TSSLFAKISPSYIMPEETITRTGISLEKKLAIIVEAKKHPEKSHSSLGSQFQCGRSTVSKILKHKLEIEEESKTAVSLNQKRHREGRWKLMEDTLAFFVEQADTALFFTDDALRVKGRRLAEKLYAEGDPKRDFTGA
;
A
#
# COMPACT_ATOMS: atom_id res chain seq x y z
N THR A 1 -26.09 -56.04 1.14
CA THR A 1 -25.58 -54.91 1.95
C THR A 1 -24.09 -55.13 2.20
N SER A 2 -23.31 -54.05 2.30
CA SER A 2 -21.86 -53.99 2.55
C SER A 2 -20.97 -54.12 1.29
N SER A 3 -20.62 -53.00 0.64
CA SER A 3 -19.56 -52.03 0.97
C SER A 3 -18.17 -52.50 0.50
N LEU A 4 -17.85 -52.15 -0.76
CA LEU A 4 -16.53 -52.30 -1.40
C LEU A 4 -15.73 -50.98 -1.45
N PHE A 5 -16.16 -49.96 -0.72
CA PHE A 5 -15.46 -48.68 -0.59
C PHE A 5 -14.84 -48.56 0.80
N ALA A 6 -13.77 -49.31 1.04
CA ALA A 6 -12.93 -49.08 2.20
C ALA A 6 -11.51 -49.55 1.90
N LYS A 7 -10.67 -48.62 1.42
CA LYS A 7 -9.21 -48.54 1.60
C LYS A 7 -8.66 -47.40 0.72
N ILE A 8 -8.89 -46.15 1.13
CA ILE A 8 -8.02 -45.04 0.76
C ILE A 8 -7.36 -44.61 2.07
N SER A 9 -6.07 -44.91 2.18
CA SER A 9 -5.25 -44.67 3.37
C SER A 9 -5.16 -43.17 3.67
N PRO A 10 -5.33 -42.75 4.94
CA PRO A 10 -5.26 -41.35 5.33
C PRO A 10 -3.82 -40.99 5.71
N SER A 11 -3.04 -40.41 4.80
CA SER A 11 -1.91 -39.54 5.15
C SER A 11 -1.15 -39.06 3.91
N TYR A 12 -1.69 -38.05 3.24
CA TYR A 12 -0.83 -37.06 2.60
C TYR A 12 -1.38 -35.68 2.92
N ILE A 13 -1.11 -35.26 4.16
CA ILE A 13 -1.24 -33.86 4.53
C ILE A 13 -0.07 -33.19 3.82
N MET A 14 -0.35 -32.62 2.65
CA MET A 14 0.55 -31.65 2.05
C MET A 14 0.81 -30.58 3.12
N PRO A 15 2.05 -30.15 3.35
CA PRO A 15 2.26 -28.95 4.16
C PRO A 15 1.43 -27.86 3.48
N GLU A 16 0.36 -27.43 4.15
CA GLU A 16 -0.30 -26.19 3.80
C GLU A 16 0.81 -25.15 3.94
N GLU A 17 1.39 -24.74 2.80
CA GLU A 17 2.09 -23.48 2.73
C GLU A 17 1.07 -22.46 3.17
N THR A 18 1.13 -22.11 4.46
CA THR A 18 0.31 -21.05 5.02
C THR A 18 0.60 -19.85 4.13
N ILE A 19 -0.36 -19.50 3.26
CA ILE A 19 -0.30 -18.31 2.42
C ILE A 19 -0.39 -17.15 3.40
N THR A 20 0.71 -16.87 4.07
CA THR A 20 0.89 -15.68 4.87
C THR A 20 0.65 -14.54 3.91
N ARG A 21 -0.14 -13.57 4.34
CA ARG A 21 -0.57 -12.44 3.53
C ARG A 21 0.66 -11.64 3.10
N THR A 22 1.27 -12.02 1.99
CA THR A 22 2.52 -11.44 1.49
C THR A 22 2.22 -10.01 1.06
N GLY A 23 2.77 -9.05 1.78
CA GLY A 23 2.69 -7.65 1.39
C GLY A 23 3.48 -7.45 0.10
N ILE A 24 2.79 -7.12 -0.98
CA ILE A 24 3.38 -6.87 -2.31
C ILE A 24 3.81 -5.40 -2.38
N SER A 25 5.06 -5.16 -2.76
CA SER A 25 5.61 -3.81 -2.98
C SER A 25 4.96 -3.13 -4.19
N LEU A 26 4.99 -1.80 -4.21
CA LEU A 26 4.48 -1.00 -5.31
C LEU A 26 5.18 -1.34 -6.63
N GLU A 27 6.50 -1.53 -6.59
CA GLU A 27 7.29 -2.01 -7.73
C GLU A 27 6.74 -3.32 -8.32
N LYS A 28 6.45 -4.30 -7.45
CA LYS A 28 5.95 -5.61 -7.89
C LYS A 28 4.52 -5.52 -8.43
N LYS A 29 3.68 -4.62 -7.89
CA LYS A 29 2.36 -4.34 -8.46
C LYS A 29 2.48 -3.76 -9.87
N LEU A 30 3.38 -2.80 -10.09
CA LEU A 30 3.65 -2.23 -11.42
C LEU A 30 4.17 -3.28 -12.39
N ALA A 31 5.10 -4.14 -11.96
CA ALA A 31 5.61 -5.23 -12.79
C ALA A 31 4.47 -6.17 -13.26
N ILE A 32 3.53 -6.52 -12.37
CA ILE A 32 2.34 -7.30 -12.72
C ILE A 32 1.48 -6.57 -13.77
N ILE A 33 1.27 -5.26 -13.61
CA ILE A 33 0.47 -4.46 -14.57
C ILE A 33 1.16 -4.41 -15.93
N VAL A 34 2.47 -4.18 -15.97
CA VAL A 34 3.25 -4.14 -17.22
C VAL A 34 3.24 -5.50 -17.90
N GLU A 35 3.43 -6.58 -17.15
CA GLU A 35 3.42 -7.94 -17.68
C GLU A 35 2.04 -8.31 -18.26
N ALA A 36 0.96 -7.97 -17.56
CA ALA A 36 -0.40 -8.21 -18.03
C ALA A 36 -0.75 -7.38 -19.28
N LYS A 37 -0.16 -6.18 -19.44
CA LYS A 37 -0.30 -5.36 -20.67
C LYS A 37 0.48 -5.96 -21.84
N LYS A 38 1.68 -6.50 -21.59
CA LYS A 38 2.52 -7.13 -22.62
C LYS A 38 1.99 -8.48 -23.10
N HIS A 39 1.37 -9.23 -22.19
CA HIS A 39 0.90 -10.59 -22.42
C HIS A 39 -0.58 -10.75 -22.03
N PRO A 40 -1.52 -10.17 -22.80
CA PRO A 40 -2.95 -10.20 -22.49
C PRO A 40 -3.57 -11.60 -22.46
N GLU A 41 -2.92 -12.58 -23.08
CA GLU A 41 -3.30 -14.00 -23.09
C GLU A 41 -2.99 -14.73 -21.77
N LYS A 42 -2.11 -14.19 -20.93
CA LYS A 42 -1.74 -14.83 -19.67
C LYS A 42 -2.91 -14.77 -18.68
N SER A 43 -3.30 -15.94 -18.18
CA SER A 43 -4.31 -16.03 -17.13
C SER A 43 -3.81 -15.39 -15.81
N HIS A 44 -4.75 -14.88 -15.00
CA HIS A 44 -4.42 -14.35 -13.67
C HIS A 44 -3.75 -15.40 -12.76
N SER A 45 -4.00 -16.69 -12.99
CA SER A 45 -3.35 -17.78 -12.25
C SER A 45 -1.89 -17.95 -12.65
N SER A 46 -1.59 -17.80 -13.94
CA SER A 46 -0.22 -17.84 -14.47
C SER A 46 0.59 -16.66 -13.93
N LEU A 47 0.04 -15.44 -14.01
CA LEU A 47 0.65 -14.25 -13.42
C LEU A 47 0.84 -14.39 -11.90
N GLY A 48 -0.14 -14.96 -11.19
CA GLY A 48 -0.02 -15.22 -9.76
C GLY A 48 1.13 -16.16 -9.42
N SER A 49 1.32 -17.21 -10.22
CA SER A 49 2.42 -18.16 -10.05
C SER A 49 3.79 -17.49 -10.33
N GLN A 50 3.87 -16.73 -11.42
CA GLN A 50 5.09 -15.99 -11.82
C GLN A 50 5.53 -14.98 -10.74
N PHE A 51 4.58 -14.27 -10.15
CA PHE A 51 4.85 -13.25 -9.13
C PHE A 51 4.67 -13.76 -7.69
N GLN A 52 4.50 -15.08 -7.48
CA GLN A 52 4.31 -15.69 -6.16
C GLN A 52 3.22 -14.97 -5.33
N CYS A 53 2.08 -14.71 -5.96
CA CYS A 53 0.92 -14.11 -5.31
C CYS A 53 -0.38 -14.81 -5.73
N GLY A 54 -1.39 -14.78 -4.85
CA GLY A 54 -2.67 -15.40 -5.16
C GLY A 54 -3.35 -14.78 -6.38
N ARG A 55 -4.07 -15.60 -7.16
CA ARG A 55 -4.91 -15.15 -8.29
C ARG A 55 -5.83 -13.97 -7.92
N SER A 56 -6.41 -14.00 -6.73
CA SER A 56 -7.29 -12.94 -6.23
C SER A 56 -6.54 -11.61 -6.05
N THR A 57 -5.26 -11.67 -5.69
CA THR A 57 -4.39 -10.50 -5.55
C THR A 57 -4.07 -9.89 -6.90
N VAL A 58 -3.71 -10.71 -7.90
CA VAL A 58 -3.52 -10.24 -9.29
C VAL A 58 -4.77 -9.53 -9.80
N SER A 59 -5.95 -10.14 -9.60
CA SER A 59 -7.23 -9.54 -10.00
C SER A 59 -7.45 -8.16 -9.36
N LYS A 60 -7.16 -8.01 -8.06
CA LYS A 60 -7.25 -6.72 -7.36
C LYS A 60 -6.26 -5.70 -7.91
N ILE A 61 -5.01 -6.10 -8.16
CA ILE A 61 -3.98 -5.21 -8.72
C ILE A 61 -4.41 -4.68 -10.10
N LEU A 62 -4.89 -5.56 -10.98
CA LEU A 62 -5.31 -5.17 -12.33
C LEU A 62 -6.60 -4.32 -12.31
N LYS A 63 -7.49 -4.55 -11.33
CA LYS A 63 -8.67 -3.70 -11.11
C LYS A 63 -8.30 -2.27 -10.71
N HIS A 64 -7.34 -2.11 -9.80
CA HIS A 64 -6.87 -0.81 -9.28
C HIS A 64 -5.62 -0.28 -10.01
N LYS A 65 -5.39 -0.68 -11.27
CA LYS A 65 -4.16 -0.37 -12.01
C LYS A 65 -3.88 1.13 -12.14
N LEU A 66 -4.93 1.96 -12.33
CA LEU A 66 -4.78 3.40 -12.48
C LEU A 66 -4.32 4.06 -11.18
N GLU A 67 -4.97 3.73 -10.06
CA GLU A 67 -4.59 4.19 -8.72
C GLU A 67 -3.14 3.80 -8.39
N ILE A 68 -2.72 2.59 -8.75
CA ILE A 68 -1.35 2.10 -8.52
C ILE A 68 -0.33 2.85 -9.39
N GLU A 69 -0.66 3.16 -10.64
CA GLU A 69 0.19 3.96 -11.52
C GLU A 69 0.32 5.40 -11.03
N GLU A 70 -0.76 5.99 -10.53
CA GLU A 70 -0.73 7.33 -9.90
C GLU A 70 0.07 7.34 -8.60
N GLU A 71 -0.15 6.37 -7.71
CA GLU A 71 0.62 6.21 -6.48
C GLU A 71 2.12 6.10 -6.78
N SER A 72 2.51 5.43 -7.87
CA SER A 72 3.92 5.28 -8.24
C SER A 72 4.62 6.57 -8.65
N LYS A 73 3.87 7.58 -9.13
CA LYS A 73 4.43 8.88 -9.53
C LYS A 73 4.72 9.77 -8.33
N THR A 74 3.94 9.62 -7.26
CA THR A 74 4.05 10.42 -6.03
C THR A 74 4.74 9.67 -4.89
N ALA A 75 4.95 8.36 -5.03
CA ALA A 75 5.57 7.54 -4.00
C ALA A 75 7.03 7.93 -3.74
N VAL A 76 7.34 8.16 -2.47
CA VAL A 76 8.71 8.34 -1.97
C VAL A 76 9.55 7.07 -2.19
N SER A 77 8.92 5.89 -2.14
CA SER A 77 9.62 4.61 -2.31
C SER A 77 8.76 3.56 -2.99
N LEU A 78 9.31 2.93 -4.03
CA LEU A 78 8.66 1.80 -4.73
C LEU A 78 8.64 0.50 -3.89
N ASN A 79 9.45 0.42 -2.83
CA ASN A 79 9.44 -0.69 -1.88
C ASN A 79 8.24 -0.65 -0.91
N GLN A 80 7.48 0.45 -0.91
CA GLN A 80 6.27 0.59 -0.12
C GLN A 80 5.25 -0.52 -0.45
N LYS A 81 4.82 -1.26 0.57
CA LYS A 81 3.83 -2.34 0.41
C LYS A 81 2.39 -1.84 0.53
N ARG A 82 2.18 -0.79 1.33
CA ARG A 82 0.86 -0.24 1.65
C ARG A 82 0.92 1.28 1.59
N HIS A 83 -0.04 1.89 0.92
CA HIS A 83 -0.35 3.29 1.14
C HIS A 83 -1.03 3.42 2.50
N ARG A 84 -0.48 4.24 3.39
CA ARG A 84 -1.11 4.64 4.64
C ARG A 84 -1.17 6.15 4.63
N GLU A 85 -2.37 6.68 4.80
CA GLU A 85 -2.52 8.10 5.06
C GLU A 85 -1.98 8.41 6.45
N GLY A 86 -1.28 9.53 6.59
CA GLY A 86 -0.87 10.05 7.88
C GLY A 86 -2.07 10.38 8.75
N ARG A 87 -1.90 10.32 10.07
CA ARG A 87 -2.96 10.67 11.03
C ARG A 87 -3.45 12.11 10.81
N TRP A 88 -2.57 12.98 10.33
CA TRP A 88 -2.79 14.41 10.15
C TRP A 88 -2.60 14.83 8.70
N LYS A 89 -3.27 14.13 7.77
CA LYS A 89 -3.14 14.35 6.31
C LYS A 89 -3.21 15.83 5.92
N LEU A 90 -4.19 16.58 6.42
CA LEU A 90 -4.31 18.02 6.13
C LEU A 90 -3.07 18.83 6.56
N MET A 91 -2.48 18.51 7.71
CA MET A 91 -1.27 19.18 8.19
C MET A 91 -0.05 18.79 7.34
N GLU A 92 0.06 17.50 7.00
CA GLU A 92 1.13 16.98 6.12
C GLU A 92 1.05 17.64 4.74
N ASP A 93 -0.13 17.71 4.12
CA ASP A 93 -0.37 18.35 2.84
C ASP A 93 -0.05 19.86 2.89
N THR A 94 -0.46 20.56 3.95
CA THR A 94 -0.19 22.00 4.08
C THR A 94 1.30 22.29 4.31
N LEU A 95 2.00 21.44 5.06
CA LEU A 95 3.45 21.56 5.24
C LEU A 95 4.21 21.23 3.95
N ALA A 96 3.78 20.22 3.20
CA ALA A 96 4.36 19.90 1.90
C ALA A 96 4.22 21.08 0.93
N PHE A 97 3.01 21.66 0.83
CA PHE A 97 2.77 22.85 0.03
C PHE A 97 3.64 24.04 0.45
N PHE A 98 3.82 24.25 1.76
CA PHE A 98 4.69 25.31 2.25
C PHE A 98 6.16 25.12 1.84
N VAL A 99 6.64 23.87 1.83
CA VAL A 99 8.01 23.55 1.36
C VAL A 99 8.13 23.73 -0.15
N GLU A 100 7.12 23.33 -0.92
CA GLU A 100 7.10 23.53 -2.39
C GLU A 100 7.09 25.01 -2.79
N GLN A 101 6.42 25.86 -2.01
CA GLN A 101 6.37 27.32 -2.25
C GLN A 101 7.62 28.08 -1.81
N ALA A 102 8.41 27.50 -0.91
CA ALA A 102 9.59 28.16 -0.42
C ALA A 102 10.69 28.16 -1.49
N ASP A 103 11.40 29.28 -1.62
CA ASP A 103 12.53 29.37 -2.52
C ASP A 103 13.53 28.24 -2.22
N THR A 104 13.94 27.54 -3.28
CA THR A 104 14.87 26.40 -3.25
C THR A 104 16.22 26.68 -2.57
N ALA A 105 16.51 27.95 -2.26
CA ALA A 105 17.69 28.39 -1.55
C ALA A 105 17.60 28.27 -0.01
N LEU A 106 16.42 28.07 0.57
CA LEU A 106 16.28 27.83 2.02
C LEU A 106 16.35 26.34 2.36
N PHE A 107 17.39 25.95 3.09
CA PHE A 107 17.42 24.64 3.73
C PHE A 107 16.45 24.63 4.92
N PHE A 108 15.42 23.80 4.84
CA PHE A 108 14.58 23.52 5.98
C PHE A 108 15.31 22.60 6.94
N THR A 109 15.58 23.10 8.14
CA THR A 109 15.97 22.24 9.26
C THR A 109 14.72 21.58 9.85
N ASP A 110 14.88 20.39 10.42
CA ASP A 110 13.80 19.67 11.13
C ASP A 110 13.12 20.55 12.18
N ASP A 111 13.89 21.39 12.87
CA ASP A 111 13.36 22.30 13.90
C ASP A 111 12.49 23.41 13.31
N ALA A 112 12.84 23.95 12.14
CA ALA A 112 12.02 24.95 11.46
C ALA A 112 10.66 24.35 11.04
N LEU A 113 10.66 23.11 10.52
CA LEU A 113 9.44 22.38 10.18
C LEU A 113 8.58 22.09 11.41
N ARG A 114 9.19 21.69 12.53
CA ARG A 114 8.47 21.47 13.80
C ARG A 114 7.83 22.74 14.36
N VAL A 115 8.54 23.87 14.32
CA VAL A 115 7.99 25.17 14.75
C VAL A 115 6.83 25.59 13.86
N LYS A 116 6.95 25.42 12.54
CA LYS A 116 5.87 25.72 11.60
C LYS A 116 4.66 24.80 11.81
N GLY A 117 4.89 23.50 11.96
CA GLY A 117 3.85 22.51 12.21
C GLY A 117 3.06 22.80 13.48
N ARG A 118 3.73 23.17 14.59
CA ARG A 118 3.05 23.58 15.84
C ARG A 118 2.14 24.78 15.64
N ARG A 119 2.63 25.84 14.99
CA ARG A 119 1.81 27.03 14.69
C ARG A 119 0.61 26.72 13.80
N LEU A 120 0.78 25.77 12.86
CA LEU A 120 -0.27 25.36 11.96
C LEU A 120 -1.35 24.54 12.70
N ALA A 121 -0.90 23.65 13.60
CA ALA A 121 -1.79 22.91 14.49
C ALA A 121 -2.62 23.87 15.34
N GLU A 122 -2.00 24.85 16.01
CA GLU A 122 -2.70 25.85 16.84
C GLU A 122 -3.81 26.57 16.06
N LYS A 123 -3.55 26.95 14.80
CA LYS A 123 -4.55 27.58 13.93
C LYS A 123 -5.70 26.64 13.58
N LEU A 124 -5.39 25.42 13.15
CA LEU A 124 -6.42 24.43 12.81
C LEU A 124 -7.29 24.05 14.02
N TYR A 125 -6.70 23.98 15.21
CA TYR A 125 -7.43 23.76 16.46
C TYR A 125 -8.28 24.97 16.88
N ALA A 126 -7.80 26.20 16.64
CA ALA A 126 -8.57 27.41 16.92
C ALA A 126 -9.75 27.62 15.95
N GLU A 127 -9.61 27.17 14.71
CA GLU A 127 -10.66 27.22 13.67
C GLU A 127 -11.68 26.06 13.80
N GLY A 128 -11.49 25.16 14.77
CA GLY A 128 -12.50 24.22 15.23
C GLY A 128 -12.61 22.92 14.42
N ASP A 129 -11.54 22.45 13.77
CA ASP A 129 -11.58 21.14 13.11
C ASP A 129 -11.30 19.98 14.12
N PRO A 130 -12.32 19.18 14.50
CA PRO A 130 -12.31 18.35 15.70
C PRO A 130 -12.06 16.88 15.38
N LYS A 131 -11.01 16.53 14.60
CA LYS A 131 -10.62 15.12 14.47
C LYS A 131 -9.49 14.73 15.41
N ARG A 132 -9.97 14.36 16.61
CA ARG A 132 -9.48 13.33 17.54
C ARG A 132 -8.42 13.76 18.54
N ASP A 133 -8.93 14.05 19.73
CA ASP A 133 -8.35 13.87 21.06
C ASP A 133 -6.90 13.38 21.07
N PHE A 134 -6.08 14.21 21.69
CA PHE A 134 -4.75 13.93 22.19
C PHE A 134 -4.78 12.92 23.35
N THR A 135 -5.40 11.75 23.15
CA THR A 135 -5.23 10.60 24.06
C THR A 135 -4.52 9.48 23.31
N GLY A 136 -3.25 9.35 23.63
CA GLY A 136 -2.34 8.30 23.20
C GLY A 136 -1.14 8.32 24.14
N ALA A 137 -1.42 7.95 25.39
CA ALA A 137 -0.44 7.40 26.31
C ALA A 137 0.01 6.02 25.82
#